data_AF-A0A8H4QXK6-F1
#
_entry.id   AF-A0A8H4QXK6-F1
#
_cell.length_a   1.000
_cell.length_b   1.000
_cell.length_c   1.000
_cell.angle_alpha   90.00
_cell.angle_beta   90.00
_cell.angle_gamma   90.00
#
_symmetry.space_group_name_H-M   'P 1'
#
loop_
_entity.id
_entity.type
_entity.pdbx_description
1 polymer ?
#
loop_
_entity_poly.entity_id
_entity_poly.type
_entity_poly.pdbx_seq_one_letter_code
_entity_poly.pdbx_strand_id
1 'polypeptide(L)'
;MSLLDIRVDFPSYSRSFTVQVQPSCSVLELKREIQRSCEGQPRPDGQRLIWRGRVLTDDENIDNLWKNDPRIVHLAVHPSAWTSSPPEIPKVQQPEAAAPTPTRSFSRPRPPATYSQSPGVRWTPNEMISEFDAEPTSNLVMLSYVHYKHQLALSYLCPSLPPPTPLDNAAANRLLAYDVLEVNGWRWPAVLDEEFPPRTEGGVEYKITDFNGKSYLELIKSDEAPTLAQQHSLKVLSITFTILSLSLPASLTPRPTQSLPAANATVPADVNELLRRLGMPPLRVANNNANPLANQNNPVVAEIRQIPIRPLLAPLIMLLLRTLLLLYFVAPARKPFFSILVLAWMLYEIWQPIRHALNRAANPNEALGRDDINRPRPGQNPGQPQQQANGGPQAPVGVNPGVNVPIRPGPVGPVTLDAQAGAIFDTLANINIEEEQRILDQAAGAPTTEPGLGHKIWTFLALFLTTLHPAIWNRRRVALRRREGVVRTEANVRNAPPPTVEEGAEPTPEQNAAIQRQEELRAQHARRPRWIQRYMARVVAEDWVDDSD
;
A
#
# COMPACT_ATOMS: atom_id res chain seq x y z
N MET A 1 30.68 37.35 -27.71
CA MET A 1 29.31 36.87 -27.44
C MET A 1 29.29 36.35 -26.02
N SER A 2 28.39 36.85 -25.17
CA SER A 2 28.31 36.42 -23.77
C SER A 2 27.62 35.06 -23.69
N LEU A 3 28.31 34.06 -23.16
CA LEU A 3 27.72 32.76 -22.84
C LEU A 3 26.85 32.90 -21.59
N LEU A 4 25.80 32.10 -21.54
CA LEU A 4 24.81 32.05 -20.48
C LEU A 4 24.97 30.75 -19.71
N ASP A 5 25.25 30.86 -18.42
CA ASP A 5 25.36 29.71 -17.51
C ASP A 5 23.96 29.24 -17.10
N ILE A 6 23.63 27.99 -17.43
CA ILE A 6 22.40 27.31 -17.04
C ILE A 6 22.76 26.17 -16.10
N ARG A 7 22.17 26.16 -14.90
CA ARG A 7 22.30 25.05 -13.97
C ARG A 7 21.31 23.95 -14.33
N VAL A 8 21.83 22.77 -14.64
CA VAL A 8 21.05 21.57 -14.93
C VAL A 8 21.05 20.69 -13.69
N ASP A 9 19.88 20.58 -13.06
CA ASP A 9 19.67 19.70 -11.93
C ASP A 9 19.18 18.35 -12.43
N PHE A 10 19.77 17.28 -11.93
CA PHE A 10 19.47 15.90 -12.31
C PHE A 10 18.99 15.10 -11.08
N PRO A 11 17.70 15.20 -10.73
CA PRO A 11 17.18 14.69 -9.46
C PRO A 11 17.38 13.19 -9.28
N SER A 12 17.20 12.40 -10.35
CA SER A 12 17.31 10.93 -10.31
C SER A 12 18.68 10.43 -9.86
N TYR A 13 19.72 11.25 -10.02
CA TYR A 13 21.10 10.91 -9.64
C TYR A 13 21.67 11.84 -8.56
N SER A 14 20.83 12.71 -7.99
CA SER A 14 21.23 13.72 -6.98
C SER A 14 22.45 14.54 -7.43
N ARG A 15 22.52 14.88 -8.71
CA ARG A 15 23.64 15.60 -9.32
C ARG A 15 23.16 16.92 -9.91
N SER A 16 24.01 17.93 -9.91
CA SER A 16 23.79 19.16 -10.66
C SER A 16 25.08 19.57 -11.35
N PHE A 17 24.97 20.19 -12.52
CA PHE A 17 26.11 20.71 -13.28
C PHE A 17 25.69 21.93 -14.09
N THR A 18 26.65 22.76 -14.49
CA THR A 18 26.38 23.97 -15.26
C THR A 18 26.76 23.76 -16.72
N VAL A 19 25.92 24.23 -17.62
CA VAL A 19 26.12 24.18 -19.07
C VAL A 19 26.14 25.62 -19.60
N GLN A 20 27.09 25.92 -20.49
CA GLN A 20 27.24 27.23 -21.09
C GLN A 20 26.68 27.23 -22.51
N VAL A 21 25.69 28.08 -22.77
CA VAL A 21 25.03 28.18 -24.08
C VAL A 21 24.84 29.63 -24.50
N GLN A 22 24.62 29.89 -25.79
CA GLN A 22 24.31 31.25 -26.23
C GLN A 22 22.84 31.58 -25.93
N PRO A 23 22.48 32.82 -25.57
CA PRO A 23 21.09 33.19 -25.28
C PRO A 23 20.13 32.92 -26.46
N SER A 24 20.62 33.07 -27.68
CA SER A 24 19.85 32.83 -28.91
C SER A 24 19.71 31.35 -29.28
N CYS A 25 20.30 30.43 -28.50
CA CYS A 25 20.19 28.99 -28.76
C CYS A 25 18.79 28.48 -28.46
N SER A 26 18.41 27.40 -29.16
CA SER A 26 17.18 26.67 -28.86
C SER A 26 17.39 25.65 -27.74
N VAL A 27 16.28 25.17 -27.16
CA VAL A 27 16.28 24.06 -26.19
C VAL A 27 16.91 22.80 -26.78
N LEU A 28 16.75 22.53 -28.08
CA LEU A 28 17.44 21.43 -28.75
C LEU A 28 18.97 21.54 -28.68
N GLU A 29 19.49 22.75 -28.84
CA GLU A 29 20.93 23.01 -28.72
C GLU A 29 21.41 22.86 -27.28
N LEU A 30 20.60 23.28 -26.31
CA LEU A 30 20.85 23.01 -24.88
C LEU A 30 20.90 21.50 -24.60
N LYS A 31 19.97 20.71 -25.14
CA LYS A 31 19.98 19.24 -25.00
C LYS A 31 21.24 18.61 -25.60
N ARG A 32 21.71 19.12 -26.74
CA ARG A 32 22.98 18.68 -27.35
C ARG A 32 24.18 19.03 -26.48
N GLU A 33 24.16 20.19 -25.84
CA GLU A 33 25.24 20.59 -24.94
C GLU A 33 25.21 19.76 -23.64
N ILE A 34 24.03 19.46 -23.10
CA ILE A 34 23.85 18.51 -21.99
C ILE A 34 24.39 17.13 -22.35
N GLN A 35 24.15 16.64 -23.58
CA GLN A 35 24.70 15.36 -24.03
C GLN A 35 26.24 15.34 -23.98
N ARG A 36 26.89 16.46 -24.28
CA ARG A 36 28.36 16.59 -24.24
C ARG A 36 28.90 16.72 -22.82
N SER A 37 28.21 17.46 -21.96
CA SER A 37 28.68 17.75 -20.59
C SER A 37 28.30 16.68 -19.57
N CYS A 38 27.21 15.94 -19.78
CA CYS A 38 26.71 14.94 -18.85
C CYS A 38 27.40 13.59 -19.06
N GLU A 39 27.88 12.99 -17.97
CA GLU A 39 28.31 11.59 -17.95
C GLU A 39 27.15 10.66 -18.38
N GLY A 40 27.46 9.60 -19.14
CA GLY A 40 26.46 8.74 -19.77
C GLY A 40 25.99 9.21 -21.16
N GLN A 41 26.31 10.46 -21.54
CA GLN A 41 25.98 11.08 -22.83
C GLN A 41 24.52 10.81 -23.27
N PRO A 42 23.52 11.29 -22.53
CA PRO A 42 22.12 11.00 -22.86
C PRO A 42 21.74 11.59 -24.22
N ARG A 43 21.13 10.79 -25.09
CA ARG A 43 20.69 11.26 -26.42
C ARG A 43 19.58 12.33 -26.30
N PRO A 44 19.58 13.39 -27.15
CA PRO A 44 18.67 14.53 -27.00
C PRO A 44 17.18 14.17 -27.09
N ASP A 45 16.84 13.14 -27.87
CA ASP A 45 15.48 12.61 -28.04
C ASP A 45 14.90 12.02 -26.74
N GLY A 46 15.75 11.43 -25.89
CA GLY A 46 15.35 10.91 -24.60
C GLY A 46 15.59 11.84 -23.42
N GLN A 47 16.06 13.06 -23.66
CA GLN A 47 16.16 14.11 -22.65
C GLN A 47 14.84 14.89 -22.55
N ARG A 48 14.30 14.99 -21.34
CA ARG A 48 13.18 15.86 -20.99
C ARG A 48 13.69 16.95 -20.07
N LEU A 49 13.55 18.20 -20.52
CA LEU A 49 13.92 19.38 -19.75
C LEU A 49 12.64 19.98 -19.15
N ILE A 50 12.63 20.15 -17.84
CA ILE A 50 11.48 20.62 -17.07
C ILE A 50 11.88 21.91 -16.36
N TRP A 51 11.13 22.97 -16.61
CA TRP A 51 11.31 24.26 -15.95
C TRP A 51 9.97 24.73 -15.40
N ARG A 52 9.91 25.04 -14.10
CA ARG A 52 8.68 25.43 -13.38
C ARG A 52 7.50 24.48 -13.62
N GLY A 53 7.76 23.17 -13.58
CA GLY A 53 6.75 22.15 -13.82
C GLY A 53 6.30 22.01 -15.28
N ARG A 54 6.80 22.83 -16.21
CA ARG A 54 6.52 22.71 -17.64
C ARG A 54 7.65 21.99 -18.37
N VAL A 55 7.31 21.06 -19.25
CA VAL A 55 8.27 20.44 -20.17
C VAL A 55 8.59 21.43 -21.30
N LEU A 56 9.87 21.70 -21.52
CA LEU A 56 10.34 22.59 -22.59
C LEU A 56 10.35 21.85 -23.93
N THR A 57 9.88 22.52 -24.99
CA THR A 57 9.92 21.99 -26.36
C THR A 57 11.22 22.36 -27.07
N ASP A 58 11.62 21.57 -28.06
CA ASP A 58 12.93 21.68 -28.72
C ASP A 58 13.14 22.97 -29.52
N ASP A 59 12.05 23.59 -29.96
CA ASP A 59 11.98 24.81 -30.75
C ASP A 59 11.95 26.10 -29.90
N GLU A 60 11.82 25.99 -28.58
CA GLU A 60 11.82 27.16 -27.69
C GLU A 60 13.22 27.80 -27.60
N ASN A 61 13.24 29.13 -27.58
CA ASN A 61 14.47 29.90 -27.42
C ASN A 61 14.79 30.15 -25.94
N ILE A 62 16.07 29.96 -25.61
CA ILE A 62 16.63 30.12 -24.26
C ILE A 62 16.39 31.53 -23.69
N ASP A 63 16.58 32.58 -24.49
CA ASP A 63 16.40 33.97 -24.05
C ASP A 63 14.97 34.28 -23.55
N ASN A 64 13.96 33.58 -24.07
CA ASN A 64 12.57 33.81 -23.70
C ASN A 64 12.19 33.14 -22.37
N LEU A 65 12.97 32.17 -21.91
CA LEU A 65 12.65 31.40 -20.71
C LEU A 65 12.99 32.18 -19.43
N TRP A 66 14.16 32.82 -19.36
CA TRP A 66 14.65 33.41 -18.10
C TRP A 66 14.77 34.93 -18.16
N LYS A 67 13.65 35.64 -17.94
CA LYS A 67 13.68 37.11 -17.83
C LYS A 67 14.29 37.58 -16.51
N ASN A 68 13.74 37.14 -15.37
CA ASN A 68 14.18 37.54 -14.02
C ASN A 68 14.43 36.36 -13.08
N ASP A 69 14.36 35.14 -13.60
CA ASP A 69 14.28 33.92 -12.79
C ASP A 69 15.60 33.15 -12.75
N PRO A 70 15.84 32.34 -11.71
CA PRO A 70 17.00 31.48 -11.65
C PRO A 70 17.01 30.52 -12.85
N ARG A 71 18.17 30.46 -13.53
CA ARG A 71 18.44 29.66 -14.73
C ARG A 71 18.69 28.20 -14.36
N ILE A 72 17.73 27.58 -13.68
CA ILE A 72 17.79 26.19 -13.22
C ILE A 72 16.81 25.37 -14.05
N VAL A 73 17.25 24.24 -14.62
CA VAL A 73 16.39 23.32 -15.38
C VAL A 73 16.55 21.92 -14.82
N HIS A 74 15.43 21.21 -14.64
CA HIS A 74 15.46 19.82 -14.24
C HIS A 74 15.55 18.90 -15.45
N LEU A 75 16.54 18.00 -15.43
CA LEU A 75 16.77 16.98 -16.45
C LEU A 75 16.15 15.65 -16.00
N ALA A 76 15.33 15.06 -16.87
CA ALA A 76 14.92 13.66 -16.79
C ALA A 76 15.35 12.93 -18.06
N VAL A 77 15.99 11.77 -17.91
CA VAL A 77 16.52 10.98 -19.03
C VAL A 77 15.80 9.64 -19.11
N HIS A 78 15.33 9.25 -20.29
CA HIS A 78 14.77 7.93 -20.51
C HIS A 78 15.86 6.84 -20.48
N PRO A 79 15.66 5.67 -19.85
CA PRO A 79 16.69 4.64 -19.71
C PRO A 79 17.29 4.12 -21.03
N SER A 80 16.55 4.15 -22.14
CA SER A 80 17.08 3.74 -23.46
C SER A 80 17.91 4.82 -24.17
N ALA A 81 17.89 6.04 -23.64
CA ALA A 81 18.57 7.19 -24.24
C ALA A 81 20.03 7.30 -23.85
N TRP A 82 20.48 6.48 -22.90
CA TRP A 82 21.89 6.40 -22.51
C TRP A 82 22.72 5.83 -23.65
N THR A 83 23.75 6.58 -24.06
CA THR A 83 24.71 6.10 -25.07
C THR A 83 25.87 5.35 -24.41
N SER A 84 26.15 5.65 -23.14
CA SER A 84 27.09 4.93 -22.28
C SER A 84 26.49 4.69 -20.89
N SER A 85 27.21 4.01 -20.01
CA SER A 85 26.72 3.72 -18.65
C SER A 85 26.30 5.01 -17.93
N PRO A 86 25.10 5.05 -17.33
CA PRO A 86 24.61 6.23 -16.62
C PRO A 86 25.51 6.58 -15.42
N PRO A 87 25.46 7.84 -14.93
CA PRO A 87 26.25 8.26 -13.77
C PRO A 87 26.01 7.36 -12.57
N GLU A 88 27.06 6.97 -11.84
CA GLU A 88 26.90 6.22 -10.61
C GLU A 88 26.21 7.09 -9.56
N ILE A 89 25.09 6.61 -9.02
CA ILE A 89 24.43 7.23 -7.88
C ILE A 89 25.39 7.09 -6.69
N PRO A 90 25.78 8.17 -6.01
CA PRO A 90 26.63 8.09 -4.82
C PRO A 90 25.99 7.13 -3.81
N LYS A 91 26.53 5.92 -3.69
CA LYS A 91 26.14 5.01 -2.62
C LYS A 91 26.62 5.67 -1.34
N VAL A 92 25.67 6.17 -0.54
CA VAL A 92 25.96 6.63 0.82
C VAL A 92 26.73 5.51 1.50
N GLN A 93 28.01 5.78 1.81
CA GLN A 93 28.87 4.83 2.49
C GLN A 93 28.19 4.45 3.80
N GLN A 94 27.61 3.26 3.81
CA GLN A 94 27.11 2.63 5.02
C GLN A 94 28.34 2.47 5.93
N PRO A 95 28.32 3.01 7.17
CA PRO A 95 29.49 3.01 8.02
C PRO A 95 30.00 1.59 8.19
N GLU A 96 31.23 1.39 7.74
CA GLU A 96 31.96 0.14 7.72
C GLU A 96 31.98 -0.42 9.15
N ALA A 97 31.21 -1.49 9.38
CA ALA A 97 31.18 -2.18 10.65
C ALA A 97 32.60 -2.69 10.93
N ALA A 98 33.19 -2.21 12.03
CA ALA A 98 34.53 -2.57 12.47
C ALA A 98 34.73 -4.09 12.45
N ALA A 99 35.84 -4.50 11.81
CA ALA A 99 36.26 -5.89 11.69
C ALA A 99 36.26 -6.62 13.05
N PRO A 100 35.76 -7.86 13.13
CA PRO A 100 35.82 -8.65 14.35
C PRO A 100 37.25 -9.11 14.63
N THR A 101 37.74 -8.78 15.83
CA THR A 101 38.99 -9.23 16.44
C THR A 101 39.05 -10.77 16.49
N PRO A 102 40.22 -11.41 16.25
CA PRO A 102 40.33 -12.87 16.28
C PRO A 102 40.20 -13.43 17.70
N THR A 103 39.05 -14.05 18.00
CA THR A 103 38.84 -14.78 19.25
C THR A 103 39.49 -16.16 19.18
N ARG A 104 40.38 -16.42 20.13
CA ARG A 104 41.12 -17.68 20.31
C ARG A 104 40.21 -18.90 20.30
N SER A 105 40.63 -19.90 19.52
CA SER A 105 40.12 -21.26 19.47
C SER A 105 40.23 -21.97 20.82
N PHE A 106 39.10 -22.39 21.38
CA PHE A 106 39.03 -23.49 22.34
C PHE A 106 38.55 -24.75 21.60
N SER A 107 39.46 -25.71 21.49
CA SER A 107 39.21 -27.05 20.94
C SER A 107 38.33 -27.85 21.91
N ARG A 108 37.17 -28.32 21.41
CA ARG A 108 36.37 -29.35 22.09
C ARG A 108 36.34 -30.61 21.22
N PRO A 109 36.60 -31.81 21.77
CA PRO A 109 36.69 -33.02 20.96
C PRO A 109 35.31 -33.50 20.48
N ARG A 110 35.28 -33.88 19.20
CA ARG A 110 34.14 -34.40 18.45
C ARG A 110 34.07 -35.94 18.61
N PRO A 111 32.92 -36.54 18.96
CA PRO A 111 32.75 -37.99 18.87
C PRO A 111 32.49 -38.43 17.42
N PRO A 112 32.83 -39.68 17.05
CA PRO A 112 32.82 -40.15 15.67
C PRO A 112 31.38 -40.37 15.15
N ALA A 113 31.12 -39.87 13.94
CA ALA A 113 29.88 -40.07 13.22
C ALA A 113 29.91 -41.40 12.45
N THR A 114 28.91 -42.24 12.71
CA THR A 114 28.60 -43.45 11.96
C THR A 114 28.02 -43.06 10.60
N TYR A 115 28.64 -43.54 9.53
CA TYR A 115 28.14 -43.40 8.17
C TYR A 115 26.87 -44.23 7.98
N SER A 116 25.77 -43.59 7.59
CA SER A 116 24.63 -44.24 6.95
C SER A 116 24.55 -43.75 5.52
N GLN A 117 24.74 -44.67 4.59
CA GLN A 117 24.64 -44.47 3.16
C GLN A 117 23.16 -44.33 2.77
N SER A 118 22.84 -43.34 1.94
CA SER A 118 21.58 -43.26 1.21
C SER A 118 21.87 -43.13 -0.28
N PRO A 119 21.08 -43.76 -1.19
CA PRO A 119 21.44 -43.92 -2.58
C PRO A 119 21.16 -42.66 -3.40
N GLY A 120 22.04 -42.39 -4.36
CA GLY A 120 21.96 -41.24 -5.26
C GLY A 120 20.84 -41.33 -6.28
N VAL A 121 20.12 -40.22 -6.44
CA VAL A 121 19.25 -39.97 -7.59
C VAL A 121 20.07 -39.22 -8.64
N ARG A 122 20.11 -39.82 -9.83
CA ARG A 122 20.86 -39.42 -11.02
C ARG A 122 20.04 -38.39 -11.79
N TRP A 123 20.49 -37.13 -11.82
CA TRP A 123 19.84 -36.07 -12.58
C TRP A 123 20.21 -36.15 -14.07
N THR A 124 19.20 -36.12 -14.95
CA THR A 124 19.33 -35.94 -16.40
C THR A 124 19.12 -34.46 -16.77
N PRO A 125 19.89 -33.91 -17.74
CA PRO A 125 19.79 -32.50 -18.10
C PRO A 125 18.79 -32.30 -19.24
N ASN A 126 17.51 -32.07 -18.93
CA ASN A 126 16.56 -31.49 -19.89
C ASN A 126 15.32 -30.89 -19.20
N GLU A 127 15.52 -29.86 -18.38
CA GLU A 127 14.44 -29.01 -17.85
C GLU A 127 15.03 -27.64 -17.49
N MET A 128 15.25 -26.81 -18.51
CA MET A 128 15.42 -25.36 -18.35
C MET A 128 14.11 -24.73 -18.83
N ILE A 129 13.21 -24.42 -17.89
CA ILE A 129 12.17 -23.38 -17.86
C ILE A 129 11.27 -23.77 -16.68
N SER A 130 11.58 -23.26 -15.49
CA SER A 130 10.62 -22.91 -14.43
C SER A 130 11.40 -22.53 -13.17
N GLU A 131 11.97 -21.33 -13.15
CA GLU A 131 12.53 -20.74 -11.94
C GLU A 131 11.58 -19.62 -11.47
N PHE A 132 10.46 -20.07 -10.90
CA PHE A 132 9.53 -19.27 -10.10
C PHE A 132 9.22 -20.04 -8.80
N ASP A 133 10.25 -20.51 -8.09
CA ASP A 133 10.12 -20.97 -6.71
C ASP A 133 10.22 -19.76 -5.77
N ALA A 134 9.23 -18.87 -5.86
CA ALA A 134 8.92 -17.91 -4.81
C ALA A 134 7.75 -18.49 -4.02
N GLU A 135 7.87 -18.54 -2.68
CA GLU A 135 6.75 -18.93 -1.80
C GLU A 135 5.45 -18.23 -2.24
N PRO A 136 4.30 -18.93 -2.23
CA PRO A 136 3.03 -18.34 -2.62
C PRO A 136 2.67 -17.23 -1.63
N THR A 137 3.03 -16.00 -2.00
CA THR A 137 2.54 -14.81 -1.30
C THR A 137 1.01 -14.87 -1.31
N SER A 138 0.40 -14.81 -0.14
CA SER A 138 -1.05 -14.93 0.07
C SER A 138 -1.89 -14.02 -0.84
N ASN A 139 -1.32 -12.91 -1.29
CA ASN A 139 -1.92 -11.97 -2.23
C ASN A 139 -2.21 -12.57 -3.62
N LEU A 140 -1.39 -13.54 -4.08
CA LEU A 140 -1.58 -14.20 -5.38
C LEU A 140 -2.85 -15.07 -5.40
N VAL A 141 -3.24 -15.63 -4.24
CA VAL A 141 -4.46 -16.45 -4.14
C VAL A 141 -5.71 -15.58 -4.27
N MET A 142 -5.69 -14.39 -3.66
CA MET A 142 -6.83 -13.45 -3.66
C MET A 142 -7.09 -12.83 -5.05
N LEU A 143 -6.04 -12.60 -5.83
CA LEU A 143 -6.13 -12.05 -7.19
C LEU A 143 -5.94 -13.12 -8.28
N SER A 144 -6.15 -14.40 -7.96
CA SER A 144 -5.97 -15.52 -8.88
C SER A 144 -6.78 -15.39 -10.17
N TYR A 145 -8.03 -14.89 -10.09
CA TYR A 145 -8.88 -14.64 -11.27
C TYR A 145 -8.32 -13.52 -12.17
N VAL A 146 -7.82 -12.44 -11.57
CA VAL A 146 -7.21 -11.32 -12.32
C VAL A 146 -5.93 -11.77 -13.00
N HIS A 147 -5.11 -12.56 -12.30
CA HIS A 147 -3.90 -13.15 -12.86
C HIS A 147 -4.21 -14.12 -14.01
N TYR A 148 -5.22 -14.98 -13.86
CA TYR A 148 -5.70 -15.86 -14.93
C TYR A 148 -6.13 -15.07 -16.17
N LYS A 149 -6.94 -14.01 -15.99
CA LYS A 149 -7.37 -13.13 -17.10
C LYS A 149 -6.18 -12.39 -17.75
N HIS A 150 -5.18 -11.98 -16.96
CA HIS A 150 -3.96 -11.38 -17.45
C HIS A 150 -3.16 -12.35 -18.35
N GLN A 151 -2.88 -13.55 -17.86
CA GLN A 151 -2.18 -14.59 -18.63
C GLN A 151 -2.97 -15.01 -19.87
N LEU A 152 -4.29 -15.09 -19.77
CA LEU A 152 -5.15 -15.40 -20.90
C LEU A 152 -5.00 -14.32 -21.96
N ALA A 153 -5.09 -13.04 -21.60
CA ALA A 153 -4.87 -11.93 -22.54
C ALA A 153 -3.50 -11.98 -23.23
N LEU A 154 -2.43 -12.30 -22.49
CA LEU A 154 -1.09 -12.48 -23.06
C LEU A 154 -1.06 -13.60 -24.10
N SER A 155 -1.72 -14.73 -23.83
CA SER A 155 -1.80 -15.86 -24.78
C SER A 155 -2.54 -15.52 -26.08
N TYR A 156 -3.43 -14.53 -26.05
CA TYR A 156 -4.14 -14.03 -27.25
C TYR A 156 -3.31 -13.01 -28.04
N LEU A 157 -2.35 -12.31 -27.40
CA LEU A 157 -1.42 -11.42 -28.09
C LEU A 157 -0.24 -12.17 -28.69
N CYS A 158 0.26 -13.18 -27.98
CA CYS A 158 1.45 -13.92 -28.36
C CYS A 158 1.11 -15.41 -28.48
N PRO A 159 0.89 -15.93 -29.69
CA PRO A 159 0.51 -17.33 -29.91
C PRO A 159 1.53 -18.35 -29.40
N SER A 160 2.79 -17.95 -29.19
CA SER A 160 3.82 -18.81 -28.62
C SER A 160 3.64 -19.05 -27.11
N LEU A 161 2.82 -18.25 -26.43
CA LEU A 161 2.47 -18.50 -25.03
C LEU A 161 1.35 -19.54 -24.96
N PRO A 162 1.53 -20.63 -24.20
CA PRO A 162 0.44 -21.56 -23.94
C PRO A 162 -0.69 -20.84 -23.20
N PRO A 163 -1.96 -21.15 -23.50
CA PRO A 163 -3.07 -20.63 -22.71
C PRO A 163 -2.94 -21.10 -21.26
N PRO A 164 -3.27 -20.27 -20.26
CA PRO A 164 -3.21 -20.66 -18.87
C PRO A 164 -4.18 -21.82 -18.59
N THR A 165 -3.85 -22.67 -17.61
CA THR A 165 -4.75 -23.72 -17.16
C THR A 165 -6.08 -23.12 -16.69
N PRO A 166 -7.24 -23.72 -17.05
CA PRO A 166 -8.53 -23.25 -16.58
C PRO A 166 -8.55 -23.20 -15.05
N LEU A 167 -9.05 -22.10 -14.50
CA LEU A 167 -9.09 -21.91 -13.06
C LEU A 167 -10.22 -22.75 -12.45
N ASP A 168 -9.87 -23.65 -11.52
CA ASP A 168 -10.86 -24.40 -10.74
C ASP A 168 -11.77 -23.42 -9.98
N ASN A 169 -13.09 -23.59 -10.10
CA ASN A 169 -14.08 -22.69 -9.52
C ASN A 169 -13.84 -21.20 -9.88
N ALA A 170 -13.71 -20.89 -11.18
CA ALA A 170 -13.54 -19.52 -11.67
C ALA A 170 -14.53 -18.50 -11.06
N ALA A 171 -15.79 -18.90 -10.80
CA ALA A 171 -16.79 -18.06 -10.16
C ALA A 171 -16.44 -17.68 -8.71
N ALA A 172 -15.89 -18.61 -7.93
CA ALA A 172 -15.49 -18.34 -6.55
C ALA A 172 -14.26 -17.42 -6.49
N ASN A 173 -13.26 -17.70 -7.33
CA ASN A 173 -12.08 -16.84 -7.45
C ASN A 173 -12.41 -15.44 -7.96
N ARG A 174 -13.40 -15.31 -8.85
CA ARG A 174 -13.94 -14.01 -9.28
C ARG A 174 -14.54 -13.24 -8.12
N LEU A 175 -15.39 -13.87 -7.30
CA LEU A 175 -16.01 -13.21 -6.14
C LEU A 175 -14.96 -12.76 -5.11
N LEU A 176 -13.92 -13.56 -4.88
CA LEU A 176 -12.81 -13.18 -3.99
C LEU A 176 -12.03 -11.97 -4.53
N ALA A 177 -11.69 -11.98 -5.82
CA ALA A 177 -11.00 -10.84 -6.44
C ALA A 177 -11.87 -9.58 -6.44
N TYR A 178 -13.19 -9.73 -6.64
CA TYR A 178 -14.15 -8.63 -6.57
C TYR A 178 -14.18 -7.98 -5.18
N ASP A 179 -14.34 -8.78 -4.12
CA ASP A 179 -14.39 -8.30 -2.73
C ASP A 179 -13.10 -7.57 -2.34
N VAL A 180 -11.95 -8.14 -2.72
CA VAL A 180 -10.63 -7.54 -2.47
C VAL A 180 -10.51 -6.18 -3.18
N LEU A 181 -10.94 -6.07 -4.43
CA LEU A 181 -10.90 -4.79 -5.14
C LEU A 181 -11.87 -3.76 -4.54
N GLU A 182 -13.08 -4.16 -4.19
CA GLU A 182 -14.10 -3.27 -3.61
C GLU A 182 -13.66 -2.73 -2.24
N VAL A 183 -13.08 -3.59 -1.38
CA VAL A 183 -12.54 -3.18 -0.08
C VAL A 183 -11.39 -2.16 -0.23
N ASN A 184 -10.63 -2.23 -1.33
CA ASN A 184 -9.57 -1.27 -1.64
C ASN A 184 -10.08 -0.03 -2.41
N GLY A 185 -11.40 0.14 -2.53
CA GLY A 185 -12.01 1.30 -3.20
C GLY A 185 -12.00 1.22 -4.72
N TRP A 186 -11.69 0.07 -5.31
CA TRP A 186 -11.70 -0.15 -6.75
C TRP A 186 -13.05 -0.68 -7.21
N ARG A 187 -13.58 -0.09 -8.29
CA ARG A 187 -14.76 -0.63 -8.96
C ARG A 187 -14.35 -1.79 -9.87
N TRP A 188 -15.09 -2.89 -9.81
CA TRP A 188 -14.85 -4.04 -10.68
C TRP A 188 -14.98 -3.67 -12.17
N PRO A 189 -13.93 -3.90 -12.99
CA PRO A 189 -13.98 -3.60 -14.42
C PRO A 189 -14.79 -4.66 -15.19
N ALA A 190 -15.85 -4.24 -15.88
CA ALA A 190 -16.73 -5.13 -16.64
C ALA A 190 -15.99 -5.93 -17.74
N VAL A 191 -14.88 -5.40 -18.27
CA VAL A 191 -14.05 -6.10 -19.28
C VAL A 191 -13.46 -7.42 -18.77
N LEU A 192 -13.32 -7.58 -17.44
CA LEU A 192 -12.83 -8.84 -16.88
C LEU A 192 -13.89 -9.94 -16.96
N ASP A 193 -15.16 -9.58 -17.05
CA ASP A 193 -16.29 -10.51 -17.19
C ASP A 193 -16.65 -10.81 -18.65
N GLU A 194 -16.22 -9.95 -19.58
CA GLU A 194 -16.39 -10.15 -21.01
C GLU A 194 -15.66 -11.43 -21.47
N GLU A 195 -16.31 -12.20 -22.34
CA GLU A 195 -15.71 -13.36 -23.01
C GLU A 195 -14.73 -12.88 -24.09
N PHE A 196 -13.59 -13.57 -24.23
CA PHE A 196 -12.62 -13.21 -25.25
C PHE A 196 -13.20 -13.50 -26.64
N PRO A 197 -13.12 -12.56 -27.60
CA PRO A 197 -13.51 -12.81 -28.98
C PRO A 197 -12.73 -14.00 -29.58
N PRO A 198 -13.33 -14.73 -30.54
CA PRO A 198 -12.64 -15.84 -31.20
C PRO A 198 -11.37 -15.38 -31.91
N ARG A 199 -10.32 -16.21 -31.87
CA ARG A 199 -9.06 -15.93 -32.57
C ARG A 199 -9.30 -15.91 -34.07
N THR A 200 -9.02 -14.76 -34.69
CA THR A 200 -9.06 -14.58 -36.14
C THR A 200 -7.62 -14.53 -36.65
N GLU A 201 -7.36 -15.13 -37.81
CA GLU A 201 -6.03 -15.07 -38.43
C GLU A 201 -5.69 -13.63 -38.87
N GLY A 202 -4.40 -13.26 -38.77
CA GLY A 202 -3.90 -11.92 -39.07
C GLY A 202 -3.74 -11.00 -37.85
N GLY A 203 -3.38 -9.75 -38.11
CA GLY A 203 -3.19 -8.71 -37.10
C GLY A 203 -1.73 -8.48 -36.70
N VAL A 204 -1.54 -7.76 -35.61
CA VAL A 204 -0.21 -7.42 -35.10
C VAL A 204 0.48 -8.65 -34.52
N GLU A 205 1.78 -8.80 -34.75
CA GLU A 205 2.54 -9.94 -34.23
C GLU A 205 3.41 -9.51 -33.05
N TYR A 206 3.23 -10.17 -31.91
CA TYR A 206 4.07 -9.98 -30.72
C TYR A 206 4.92 -11.22 -30.47
N LYS A 207 6.19 -11.02 -30.12
CA LYS A 207 7.13 -12.07 -29.71
C LYS A 207 7.71 -11.76 -28.35
N ILE A 208 8.03 -12.81 -27.61
CA ILE A 208 8.76 -12.69 -26.35
C ILE A 208 10.25 -12.52 -26.66
N THR A 209 10.82 -11.42 -26.21
CA THR A 209 12.24 -11.12 -26.28
C THR A 209 12.77 -10.96 -24.86
N ASP A 210 13.87 -11.65 -24.54
CA ASP A 210 14.53 -11.50 -23.25
C ASP A 210 15.48 -10.30 -23.27
N PHE A 211 15.27 -9.35 -22.38
CA PHE A 211 16.13 -8.19 -22.19
C PHE A 211 16.60 -8.14 -20.73
N ASN A 212 17.90 -8.27 -20.49
CA ASN A 212 18.51 -8.32 -19.16
C ASN A 212 17.93 -9.43 -18.25
N GLY A 213 17.71 -10.63 -18.81
CA GLY A 213 17.17 -11.78 -18.07
C GLY A 213 15.70 -11.64 -17.66
N LYS A 214 14.98 -10.66 -18.22
CA LYS A 214 13.54 -10.51 -18.07
C LYS A 214 12.88 -10.61 -19.43
N SER A 215 11.78 -11.35 -19.51
CA SER A 215 11.02 -11.53 -20.74
C SER A 215 10.08 -10.33 -20.97
N TYR A 216 10.13 -9.74 -22.16
CA TYR A 216 9.26 -8.66 -22.60
C TYR A 216 8.52 -9.06 -23.88
N LEU A 217 7.35 -8.46 -24.11
CA LEU A 217 6.65 -8.56 -25.40
C LEU A 217 7.13 -7.46 -26.32
N GLU A 218 7.71 -7.84 -27.45
CA GLU A 218 8.16 -6.97 -28.52
C GLU A 218 7.21 -7.09 -29.71
N LEU A 219 6.80 -5.96 -30.28
CA LEU A 219 5.97 -5.91 -31.47
C LEU A 219 6.85 -6.09 -32.71
N ILE A 220 6.69 -7.21 -33.43
CA ILE A 220 7.45 -7.50 -34.66
C ILE A 220 6.79 -6.83 -35.86
N LYS A 221 5.48 -7.04 -36.04
CA LYS A 221 4.75 -6.60 -37.23
C LYS A 221 3.73 -5.56 -36.84
N SER A 222 4.00 -4.30 -37.19
CA SER A 222 3.15 -3.15 -36.88
C SER A 222 2.24 -2.72 -38.04
N ASP A 223 2.38 -3.33 -39.22
CA ASP A 223 1.74 -2.85 -40.46
C ASP A 223 0.26 -3.27 -40.60
N GLU A 224 -0.22 -4.16 -39.73
CA GLU A 224 -1.60 -4.64 -39.73
C GLU A 224 -2.39 -4.07 -38.56
N ALA A 225 -3.71 -3.88 -38.74
CA ALA A 225 -4.58 -3.48 -37.65
C ALA A 225 -4.75 -4.63 -36.63
N PRO A 226 -4.73 -4.35 -35.32
CA PRO A 226 -4.91 -5.38 -34.31
C PRO A 226 -6.30 -6.02 -34.44
N THR A 227 -6.38 -7.35 -34.36
CA THR A 227 -7.65 -8.07 -34.40
C THR A 227 -8.54 -7.72 -33.20
N LEU A 228 -9.85 -7.98 -33.28
CA LEU A 228 -10.76 -7.72 -32.16
C LEU A 228 -10.33 -8.44 -30.87
N ALA A 229 -9.80 -9.67 -31.01
CA ALA A 229 -9.26 -10.42 -29.87
C ALA A 229 -8.02 -9.74 -29.29
N GLN A 230 -7.11 -9.23 -30.13
CA GLN A 230 -5.92 -8.48 -29.68
C GLN A 230 -6.29 -7.15 -29.02
N GLN A 231 -7.25 -6.41 -29.59
CA GLN A 231 -7.77 -5.17 -29.00
C GLN A 231 -8.38 -5.42 -27.62
N HIS A 232 -9.20 -6.47 -27.49
CA HIS A 232 -9.77 -6.89 -26.21
C HIS A 232 -8.67 -7.28 -25.21
N SER A 233 -7.66 -8.05 -25.64
CA SER A 233 -6.51 -8.41 -24.80
C SER A 233 -5.74 -7.21 -24.31
N LEU A 234 -5.45 -6.22 -25.16
CA LEU A 234 -4.78 -4.99 -24.74
C LEU A 234 -5.62 -4.21 -23.72
N LYS A 235 -6.94 -4.16 -23.90
CA LYS A 235 -7.87 -3.56 -22.93
C LYS A 235 -7.81 -4.29 -21.58
N VAL A 236 -7.86 -5.62 -21.58
CA VAL A 236 -7.71 -6.43 -20.35
C VAL A 236 -6.33 -6.22 -19.71
N LEU A 237 -5.24 -6.19 -20.48
CA LEU A 237 -3.89 -5.99 -19.95
C LEU A 237 -3.70 -4.61 -19.32
N SER A 238 -4.24 -3.55 -19.93
CA SER A 238 -4.15 -2.19 -19.36
C SER A 238 -4.77 -2.11 -17.96
N ILE A 239 -5.86 -2.84 -17.73
CA ILE A 239 -6.58 -2.87 -16.46
C ILE A 239 -5.94 -3.84 -15.48
N THR A 240 -5.64 -5.06 -15.91
CA THR A 240 -5.03 -6.08 -15.05
C THR A 240 -3.62 -5.69 -14.60
N PHE A 241 -2.84 -5.03 -15.45
CA PHE A 241 -1.53 -4.49 -15.07
C PHE A 241 -1.65 -3.46 -13.94
N THR A 242 -2.61 -2.54 -14.07
CA THR A 242 -2.90 -1.54 -13.02
C THR A 242 -3.27 -2.25 -11.71
N ILE A 243 -4.18 -3.22 -11.76
CA ILE A 243 -4.62 -3.98 -10.58
C ILE A 243 -3.47 -4.76 -9.94
N LEU A 244 -2.69 -5.50 -10.72
CA LEU A 244 -1.60 -6.35 -10.22
C LEU A 244 -0.40 -5.52 -9.71
N SER A 245 -0.26 -4.28 -10.16
CA SER A 245 0.73 -3.33 -9.65
C SER A 245 0.35 -2.68 -8.33
N LEU A 246 -0.91 -2.84 -7.87
CA LEU A 246 -1.34 -2.28 -6.59
C LEU A 246 -0.61 -2.98 -5.45
N SER A 247 0.03 -2.16 -4.61
CA SER A 247 0.57 -2.63 -3.34
C SER A 247 -0.59 -2.90 -2.39
N LEU A 248 -1.19 -4.08 -2.48
CA LEU A 248 -2.24 -4.50 -1.56
C LEU A 248 -1.63 -4.77 -0.19
N PRO A 249 -2.23 -4.23 0.90
CA PRO A 249 -1.77 -4.55 2.25
C PRO A 249 -1.89 -6.06 2.46
N ALA A 250 -0.77 -6.72 2.75
CA ALA A 250 -0.68 -8.17 2.91
C ALA A 250 -1.55 -8.74 4.05
N SER A 251 -2.22 -7.89 4.82
CA SER A 251 -3.08 -8.24 5.95
C SER A 251 -4.54 -7.92 5.69
N LEU A 252 -5.12 -8.39 4.58
CA LEU A 252 -6.55 -8.66 4.59
C LEU A 252 -6.75 -9.99 5.32
N THR A 253 -6.84 -9.92 6.65
CA THR A 253 -7.54 -10.99 7.36
C THR A 253 -8.94 -10.99 6.75
N PRO A 254 -9.43 -12.09 6.15
CA PRO A 254 -10.79 -12.14 5.65
C PRO A 254 -11.65 -11.73 6.82
N ARG A 255 -12.29 -10.56 6.70
CA ARG A 255 -13.31 -10.15 7.65
C ARG A 255 -14.27 -11.34 7.61
N PRO A 256 -14.50 -12.08 8.72
CA PRO A 256 -15.62 -13.00 8.71
C PRO A 256 -16.76 -12.11 8.26
N THR A 257 -17.40 -12.49 7.15
CA THR A 257 -18.67 -11.91 6.76
C THR A 257 -19.53 -12.08 8.00
N GLN A 258 -19.56 -11.04 8.82
CA GLN A 258 -20.68 -10.77 9.67
C GLN A 258 -21.76 -10.66 8.62
N SER A 259 -22.46 -11.77 8.40
CA SER A 259 -23.86 -11.70 8.08
C SER A 259 -24.35 -10.53 8.90
N LEU A 260 -24.75 -9.45 8.22
CA LEU A 260 -25.57 -8.45 8.86
C LEU A 260 -26.57 -9.28 9.68
N PRO A 261 -26.80 -9.00 10.98
CA PRO A 261 -27.96 -9.56 11.61
C PRO A 261 -29.09 -9.13 10.68
N ALA A 262 -29.65 -10.10 9.94
CA ALA A 262 -30.90 -9.91 9.27
C ALA A 262 -31.76 -9.34 10.38
N ALA A 263 -32.12 -8.06 10.28
CA ALA A 263 -33.06 -7.45 11.20
C ALA A 263 -34.17 -8.47 11.30
N ASN A 264 -34.34 -9.08 12.49
CA ASN A 264 -35.11 -10.29 12.71
C ASN A 264 -36.38 -10.21 11.88
N ALA A 265 -36.33 -10.74 10.67
CA ALA A 265 -37.44 -10.73 9.76
C ALA A 265 -38.20 -11.94 10.25
N THR A 266 -39.02 -11.69 11.28
CA THR A 266 -40.09 -12.59 11.64
C THR A 266 -40.86 -12.76 10.35
N VAL A 267 -40.64 -13.85 9.64
CA VAL A 267 -41.40 -14.17 8.43
C VAL A 267 -42.86 -14.13 8.89
N PRO A 268 -43.68 -13.17 8.44
CA PRO A 268 -45.06 -13.08 8.87
C PRO A 268 -45.74 -14.41 8.59
N ALA A 269 -46.53 -14.93 9.54
CA ALA A 269 -47.14 -16.25 9.43
C ALA A 269 -47.90 -16.44 8.08
N ASP A 270 -48.41 -15.34 7.52
CA ASP A 270 -49.09 -15.27 6.23
C ASP A 270 -48.23 -15.74 5.03
N VAL A 271 -46.91 -15.56 5.07
CA VAL A 271 -46.03 -15.96 3.95
C VAL A 271 -45.91 -17.49 3.85
N ASN A 272 -45.89 -18.18 4.99
CA ASN A 272 -45.92 -19.65 5.02
C ASN A 272 -47.30 -20.21 4.66
N GLU A 273 -48.39 -19.48 4.92
CA GLU A 273 -49.72 -19.86 4.41
C GLU A 273 -49.84 -19.67 2.89
N LEU A 274 -49.27 -18.59 2.34
CA LEU A 274 -49.30 -18.33 0.90
C LEU A 274 -48.48 -19.38 0.12
N LEU A 275 -47.31 -19.77 0.65
CA LEU A 275 -46.48 -20.85 0.08
C LEU A 275 -47.18 -22.21 0.11
N ARG A 276 -47.96 -22.49 1.18
CA ARG A 276 -48.82 -23.67 1.26
C ARG A 276 -49.96 -23.65 0.24
N ARG A 277 -50.58 -22.49 -0.01
CA ARG A 277 -51.59 -22.35 -1.08
C ARG A 277 -51.02 -22.52 -2.48
N LEU A 278 -49.74 -22.20 -2.68
CA LEU A 278 -49.01 -22.35 -3.94
C LEU A 278 -48.35 -23.73 -4.12
N GLY A 279 -48.56 -24.68 -3.18
CA GLY A 279 -48.01 -26.03 -3.27
C GLY A 279 -46.49 -26.12 -3.09
N MET A 280 -45.85 -25.07 -2.57
CA MET A 280 -44.41 -25.03 -2.36
C MET A 280 -44.03 -25.45 -0.92
N PRO A 281 -42.91 -26.15 -0.73
CA PRO A 281 -42.47 -26.60 0.58
C PRO A 281 -42.11 -25.41 1.50
N PRO A 282 -42.48 -25.45 2.79
CA PRO A 282 -42.21 -24.36 3.72
C PRO A 282 -40.71 -24.22 3.97
N LEU A 283 -40.22 -22.98 3.99
CA LEU A 283 -38.83 -22.67 4.27
C LEU A 283 -38.52 -22.99 5.74
N ARG A 284 -37.80 -24.11 5.98
CA ARG A 284 -37.28 -24.46 7.30
C ARG A 284 -35.98 -23.72 7.54
N VAL A 285 -36.01 -22.70 8.39
CA VAL A 285 -34.79 -22.05 8.89
C VAL A 285 -34.07 -23.06 9.78
N ALA A 286 -32.84 -23.43 9.41
CA ALA A 286 -32.00 -24.34 10.18
C ALA A 286 -31.64 -23.67 11.52
N ASN A 287 -32.34 -24.07 12.57
CA ASN A 287 -32.16 -23.58 13.92
C ASN A 287 -30.94 -24.29 14.54
N ASN A 288 -29.74 -23.73 14.32
CA ASN A 288 -28.51 -24.19 14.94
C ASN A 288 -28.50 -23.79 16.42
N ASN A 289 -28.99 -24.68 17.29
CA ASN A 289 -28.82 -24.58 18.73
C ASN A 289 -28.51 -25.97 19.31
N ALA A 290 -27.21 -26.27 19.45
CA ALA A 290 -26.70 -27.28 20.39
C ALA A 290 -25.19 -27.11 20.63
N ASN A 291 -24.83 -26.97 21.90
CA ASN A 291 -23.51 -27.00 22.56
C ASN A 291 -22.56 -25.77 22.51
N PRO A 292 -22.34 -25.11 23.66
CA PRO A 292 -21.24 -24.19 23.90
C PRO A 292 -20.11 -24.91 24.67
N LEU A 293 -19.16 -25.54 23.99
CA LEU A 293 -17.89 -25.95 24.62
C LEU A 293 -16.81 -26.12 23.56
N ALA A 294 -15.67 -25.47 23.82
CA ALA A 294 -14.36 -25.67 23.21
C ALA A 294 -14.22 -25.36 21.70
N ASN A 295 -13.99 -24.08 21.37
CA ASN A 295 -12.96 -23.73 20.38
C ASN A 295 -12.53 -22.25 20.49
N GLN A 296 -11.93 -21.90 21.63
CA GLN A 296 -11.06 -20.73 21.74
C GLN A 296 -9.65 -21.17 21.39
N ASN A 297 -9.24 -21.03 20.13
CA ASN A 297 -7.84 -21.04 19.75
C ASN A 297 -7.69 -20.29 18.42
N ASN A 298 -7.65 -18.96 18.52
CA ASN A 298 -7.11 -18.10 17.47
C ASN A 298 -6.42 -16.90 18.15
N PRO A 299 -5.15 -17.02 18.57
CA PRO A 299 -4.51 -16.06 19.47
C PRO A 299 -4.05 -14.75 18.81
N VAL A 300 -4.15 -14.57 17.49
CA VAL A 300 -3.42 -13.47 16.81
C VAL A 300 -4.22 -12.15 16.69
N VAL A 301 -5.55 -12.15 16.89
CA VAL A 301 -6.37 -10.93 16.69
C VAL A 301 -7.00 -10.37 17.98
N ALA A 302 -6.89 -11.09 19.10
CA ALA A 302 -7.26 -10.57 20.42
C ALA A 302 -6.15 -9.72 21.07
N GLU A 303 -4.92 -9.76 20.55
CA GLU A 303 -3.74 -9.23 21.26
C GLU A 303 -3.47 -7.74 21.02
N ILE A 304 -3.98 -7.13 19.93
CA ILE A 304 -3.77 -5.68 19.67
C ILE A 304 -4.85 -4.80 20.35
N ARG A 305 -6.02 -5.36 20.70
CA ARG A 305 -7.07 -4.63 21.44
C ARG A 305 -6.96 -4.74 22.96
N GLN A 306 -5.96 -5.45 23.47
CA GLN A 306 -5.68 -5.52 24.90
C GLN A 306 -4.17 -5.40 25.15
N ILE A 307 -3.55 -4.32 24.67
CA ILE A 307 -2.52 -3.73 25.55
C ILE A 307 -3.32 -3.30 26.78
N PRO A 308 -3.13 -3.88 27.97
CA PRO A 308 -3.81 -3.40 29.15
C PRO A 308 -3.23 -2.00 29.42
N ILE A 309 -3.87 -0.97 28.87
CA ILE A 309 -3.44 0.42 29.11
C ILE A 309 -3.63 0.74 30.60
N ARG A 310 -4.57 0.06 31.27
CA ARG A 310 -4.87 0.25 32.71
C ARG A 310 -3.63 0.19 33.63
N PRO A 311 -2.75 -0.83 33.57
CA PRO A 311 -1.52 -0.84 34.37
C PRO A 311 -0.46 0.21 33.99
N LEU A 312 -0.51 0.81 32.78
CA LEU A 312 0.38 1.91 32.39
C LEU A 312 -0.18 3.28 32.77
N LEU A 313 -1.50 3.40 32.81
CA LEU A 313 -2.19 4.66 33.05
C LEU A 313 -2.11 5.09 34.52
N ALA A 314 -2.17 4.15 35.46
CA ALA A 314 -2.00 4.43 36.90
C ALA A 314 -0.62 5.05 37.26
N PRO A 315 0.54 4.49 36.84
CA PRO A 315 1.83 5.11 37.09
C PRO A 315 2.02 6.44 36.35
N LEU A 316 1.47 6.60 35.14
CA LEU A 316 1.50 7.88 34.43
C LEU A 316 0.69 8.97 35.15
N ILE A 317 -0.51 8.65 35.64
CA ILE A 317 -1.33 9.58 36.44
C ILE A 317 -0.60 9.92 37.75
N MET A 318 0.00 8.94 38.42
CA MET A 318 0.72 9.15 39.68
C MET A 318 1.96 10.02 39.46
N LEU A 319 2.67 9.85 38.35
CA LEU A 319 3.79 10.68 37.93
C LEU A 319 3.36 12.12 37.58
N LEU A 320 2.24 12.28 36.86
CA LEU A 320 1.68 13.59 36.54
C LEU A 320 1.21 14.33 37.80
N LEU A 321 0.58 13.63 38.74
CA LEU A 321 0.22 14.17 40.06
C LEU A 321 1.47 14.55 40.87
N ARG A 322 2.49 13.68 40.91
CA ARG A 322 3.75 13.92 41.62
C ARG A 322 4.49 15.14 41.07
N THR A 323 4.44 15.35 39.77
CA THR A 323 5.09 16.50 39.13
C THR A 323 4.30 17.78 39.29
N LEU A 324 2.97 17.73 39.28
CA LEU A 324 2.12 18.84 39.72
C LEU A 324 2.42 19.25 41.17
N LEU A 325 2.57 18.28 42.08
CA LEU A 325 2.94 18.54 43.48
C LEU A 325 4.34 19.16 43.59
N LEU A 326 5.34 18.65 42.86
CA LEU A 326 6.68 19.21 42.85
C LEU A 326 6.71 20.63 42.27
N LEU A 327 5.98 20.90 41.19
CA LEU A 327 5.82 22.25 40.65
C LEU A 327 5.09 23.19 41.61
N TYR A 328 4.14 22.68 42.38
CA TYR A 328 3.38 23.45 43.37
C TYR A 328 4.26 23.85 44.56
N PHE A 329 5.06 22.92 45.11
CA PHE A 329 5.93 23.20 46.27
C PHE A 329 7.22 23.93 45.89
N VAL A 330 7.74 23.70 44.69
CA VAL A 330 8.95 24.36 44.20
C VAL A 330 8.51 25.45 43.23
N ALA A 331 8.16 26.64 43.77
CA ALA A 331 7.77 27.80 42.99
C ALA A 331 8.76 28.04 41.82
N PRO A 332 8.42 27.64 40.57
CA PRO A 332 9.39 27.54 39.48
C PRO A 332 9.95 28.91 39.11
N ALA A 333 9.17 29.96 39.38
CA ALA A 333 9.50 31.35 39.10
C ALA A 333 10.77 31.85 39.81
N ARG A 334 11.19 31.22 40.92
CA ARG A 334 12.38 31.69 41.66
C ARG A 334 13.66 30.95 41.28
N LYS A 335 13.58 29.74 40.72
CA LYS A 335 14.77 28.91 40.44
C LYS A 335 14.53 28.01 39.20
N PRO A 336 14.86 28.48 37.97
CA PRO A 336 14.61 27.73 36.74
C PRO A 336 15.37 26.39 36.69
N PHE A 337 16.49 26.29 37.41
CA PHE A 337 17.27 25.05 37.51
C PHE A 337 16.45 23.86 38.04
N PHE A 338 15.57 24.07 39.02
CA PHE A 338 14.72 22.99 39.53
C PHE A 338 13.67 22.55 38.52
N SER A 339 13.16 23.46 37.68
CA SER A 339 12.24 23.11 36.60
C SER A 339 12.91 22.19 35.56
N ILE A 340 14.17 22.49 35.20
CA ILE A 340 14.94 21.65 34.28
C ILE A 340 15.22 20.28 34.90
N LEU A 341 15.56 20.24 36.19
CA LEU A 341 15.85 18.99 36.89
C LEU A 341 14.58 18.11 37.02
N VAL A 342 13.43 18.70 37.30
CA VAL A 342 12.13 17.99 37.34
C VAL A 342 11.73 17.50 35.95
N LEU A 343 11.97 18.28 34.89
CA LEU A 343 11.72 17.87 33.50
C LEU A 343 12.64 16.71 33.08
N ALA A 344 13.93 16.77 33.42
CA ALA A 344 14.88 15.69 33.16
C ALA A 344 14.51 14.41 33.92
N TRP A 345 14.05 14.54 35.18
CA TRP A 345 13.56 13.43 35.98
C TRP A 345 12.27 12.82 35.40
N MET A 346 11.34 13.66 34.92
CA MET A 346 10.13 13.23 34.19
C MET A 346 10.46 12.41 32.95
N LEU A 347 11.38 12.91 32.11
CA LEU A 347 11.82 12.22 30.90
C LEU A 347 12.48 10.88 31.25
N TYR A 348 13.27 10.83 32.32
CA TYR A 348 13.89 9.60 32.79
C TYR A 348 12.85 8.55 33.25
N GLU A 349 11.86 8.96 34.03
CA GLU A 349 10.79 8.06 34.51
C GLU A 349 9.85 7.60 33.38
N ILE A 350 9.59 8.42 32.36
CA ILE A 350 8.82 8.00 31.17
C ILE A 350 9.65 7.04 30.30
N TRP A 351 10.96 7.24 30.23
CA TRP A 351 11.87 6.39 29.44
C TRP A 351 11.98 4.97 30.00
N GLN A 352 11.90 4.79 31.33
CA GLN A 352 12.00 3.48 31.99
C GLN A 352 10.93 2.47 31.50
N PRO A 353 9.60 2.75 31.59
CA PRO A 353 8.56 1.86 31.07
C PRO A 353 8.67 1.59 29.58
N ILE A 354 9.02 2.60 28.78
CA ILE A 354 9.20 2.45 27.33
C ILE A 354 10.34 1.48 27.03
N ARG A 355 11.47 1.61 27.73
CA ARG A 355 12.61 0.71 27.61
C ARG A 355 12.27 -0.71 28.05
N HIS A 356 11.51 -0.88 29.14
CA HIS A 356 11.04 -2.20 29.58
C HIS A 356 10.05 -2.82 28.61
N ALA A 357 9.18 -2.03 27.99
CA ALA A 357 8.25 -2.50 26.95
C ALA A 357 9.00 -2.92 25.67
N LEU A 358 9.98 -2.13 25.22
CA LEU A 358 10.86 -2.46 24.09
C LEU A 358 11.68 -3.73 24.36
N ASN A 359 12.26 -3.88 25.55
CA ASN A 359 13.00 -5.07 25.92
C ASN A 359 12.12 -6.33 26.00
N ARG A 360 10.85 -6.20 26.45
CA ARG A 360 9.88 -7.31 26.41
C ARG A 360 9.43 -7.65 24.99
N ALA A 361 9.26 -6.65 24.13
CA ALA A 361 8.93 -6.88 22.72
C ALA A 361 10.10 -7.52 21.94
N ALA A 362 11.35 -7.24 22.32
CA ALA A 362 12.54 -7.83 21.71
C ALA A 362 12.78 -9.30 22.13
N ASN A 363 12.31 -9.72 23.31
CA ASN A 363 12.48 -11.09 23.83
C ASN A 363 11.12 -11.75 24.17
N PRO A 364 10.28 -12.08 23.17
CA PRO A 364 8.99 -12.72 23.42
C PRO A 364 9.11 -14.14 24.02
N ASN A 365 10.28 -14.78 23.93
CA ASN A 365 10.49 -16.16 24.37
C ASN A 365 10.64 -16.37 25.88
N GLU A 366 10.83 -15.32 26.70
CA GLU A 366 10.95 -15.47 28.16
C GLU A 366 9.60 -15.49 28.91
N ALA A 367 8.52 -14.97 28.31
CA ALA A 367 7.23 -14.81 28.99
C ALA A 367 6.39 -16.10 29.04
N LEU A 368 6.65 -17.08 28.17
CA LEU A 368 5.88 -18.33 28.10
C LEU A 368 6.46 -19.48 28.96
N GLY A 369 7.60 -19.27 29.63
CA GLY A 369 8.33 -20.34 30.32
C GLY A 369 8.15 -20.43 31.84
N ARG A 370 7.35 -19.58 32.49
CA ARG A 370 7.43 -19.40 33.95
C ARG A 370 6.21 -19.78 34.80
N ASP A 371 5.09 -20.17 34.19
CA ASP A 371 3.84 -20.44 34.95
C ASP A 371 3.45 -21.92 35.14
N ASP A 372 4.26 -22.90 34.69
CA ASP A 372 3.82 -24.31 34.68
C ASP A 372 4.56 -25.29 35.62
N ILE A 373 5.35 -24.81 36.60
CA ILE A 373 6.15 -25.72 37.47
C ILE A 373 5.56 -26.00 38.86
N ASN A 374 4.45 -25.36 39.29
CA ASN A 374 3.96 -25.59 40.66
C ASN A 374 2.43 -25.65 40.81
N ARG A 375 1.81 -26.72 40.30
CA ARG A 375 0.51 -27.18 40.82
C ARG A 375 0.60 -28.62 41.34
N PRO A 376 0.39 -28.85 42.65
CA PRO A 376 0.33 -30.20 43.21
C PRO A 376 -0.98 -30.90 42.78
N ARG A 377 -0.83 -32.15 42.31
CA ARG A 377 -1.91 -33.12 42.08
C ARG A 377 -2.60 -33.51 43.40
N PRO A 378 -3.94 -33.57 43.45
CA PRO A 378 -4.65 -34.36 44.45
C PRO A 378 -5.41 -35.55 43.83
N GLY A 379 -5.22 -36.75 44.42
CA GLY A 379 -6.12 -37.92 44.48
C GLY A 379 -6.52 -38.56 43.14
N GLN A 380 -6.07 -39.76 42.74
CA GLN A 380 -6.18 -41.06 43.41
C GLN A 380 -7.61 -41.39 43.85
N ASN A 381 -8.31 -42.18 43.03
CA ASN A 381 -9.37 -43.08 43.50
C ASN A 381 -9.32 -44.39 42.69
N PRO A 382 -9.26 -45.57 43.35
CA PRO A 382 -9.23 -46.87 42.70
C PRO A 382 -10.63 -47.49 42.65
N GLY A 383 -10.89 -48.27 41.60
CA GLY A 383 -11.92 -49.31 41.62
C GLY A 383 -13.03 -49.16 40.59
N GLN A 384 -12.96 -49.94 39.51
CA GLN A 384 -14.03 -50.88 39.18
C GLN A 384 -13.53 -51.95 38.18
N PRO A 385 -14.00 -53.20 38.29
CA PRO A 385 -13.47 -54.34 37.54
C PRO A 385 -14.26 -54.66 36.26
N GLN A 386 -13.52 -55.25 35.33
CA GLN A 386 -13.86 -56.11 34.19
C GLN A 386 -15.32 -56.60 34.04
N GLN A 387 -15.79 -56.56 32.79
CA GLN A 387 -16.53 -57.69 32.19
C GLN A 387 -16.18 -57.86 30.70
N GLN A 388 -15.72 -59.07 30.38
CA GLN A 388 -15.52 -59.67 29.05
C GLN A 388 -16.88 -60.08 28.44
N ALA A 389 -16.98 -60.10 27.11
CA ALA A 389 -17.17 -61.33 26.32
C ALA A 389 -17.46 -61.05 24.81
N ASN A 390 -16.80 -61.85 23.95
CA ASN A 390 -17.19 -62.41 22.63
C ASN A 390 -17.93 -61.53 21.59
N GLY A 391 -17.63 -61.53 20.28
CA GLY A 391 -16.84 -62.42 19.40
C GLY A 391 -17.53 -62.46 18.02
N GLY A 392 -16.79 -62.40 16.91
CA GLY A 392 -17.30 -62.72 15.55
C GLY A 392 -16.82 -61.79 14.42
N PRO A 393 -16.43 -62.33 13.23
CA PRO A 393 -15.62 -61.60 12.24
C PRO A 393 -16.45 -61.02 11.10
N GLN A 394 -16.01 -59.88 10.53
CA GLN A 394 -16.30 -59.50 9.14
C GLN A 394 -15.37 -58.36 8.68
N ALA A 395 -14.60 -58.64 7.64
CA ALA A 395 -14.04 -57.64 6.73
C ALA A 395 -14.96 -57.54 5.49
N PRO A 396 -14.74 -56.66 4.49
CA PRO A 396 -13.87 -55.48 4.42
C PRO A 396 -14.65 -54.21 4.00
N VAL A 397 -14.03 -53.02 4.03
CA VAL A 397 -14.04 -51.99 2.95
C VAL A 397 -13.18 -50.82 3.44
N GLY A 398 -12.18 -50.46 2.64
CA GLY A 398 -11.13 -49.50 2.98
C GLY A 398 -11.61 -48.05 3.03
N VAL A 399 -11.18 -47.34 4.07
CA VAL A 399 -11.09 -45.88 4.12
C VAL A 399 -9.79 -45.56 4.83
N ASN A 400 -8.84 -44.96 4.13
CA ASN A 400 -7.56 -44.51 4.70
C ASN A 400 -7.82 -43.37 5.71
N PRO A 401 -7.27 -43.44 6.93
CA PRO A 401 -7.33 -42.33 7.89
C PRO A 401 -6.28 -41.26 7.56
N GLY A 402 -6.68 -40.01 7.76
CA GLY A 402 -5.90 -38.81 7.50
C GLY A 402 -4.53 -38.81 8.17
N VAL A 403 -3.52 -38.54 7.36
CA VAL A 403 -2.16 -38.21 7.81
C VAL A 403 -2.21 -36.81 8.41
N ASN A 404 -2.25 -36.75 9.73
CA ASN A 404 -2.09 -35.52 10.50
C ASN A 404 -0.59 -35.13 10.45
N VAL A 405 -0.21 -34.31 9.47
CA VAL A 405 1.16 -33.79 9.36
C VAL A 405 1.33 -32.68 10.42
N PRO A 406 2.25 -32.79 11.39
CA PRO A 406 2.52 -31.72 12.33
C PRO A 406 3.13 -30.52 11.59
N ILE A 407 2.40 -29.41 11.58
CA ILE A 407 2.86 -28.12 11.07
C ILE A 407 4.07 -27.68 11.91
N ARG A 408 5.24 -27.67 11.28
CA ARG A 408 6.50 -27.26 11.89
C ARG A 408 6.56 -25.72 11.83
N PRO A 409 6.66 -25.00 12.96
CA PRO A 409 6.79 -23.54 12.94
C PRO A 409 8.13 -23.17 12.30
N GLY A 410 8.07 -22.45 11.18
CA GLY A 410 9.23 -21.93 10.48
C GLY A 410 9.90 -20.77 11.23
N PRO A 411 11.19 -20.49 10.95
CA PRO A 411 11.96 -19.47 11.64
C PRO A 411 11.47 -18.06 11.28
N VAL A 412 11.07 -17.29 12.29
CA VAL A 412 10.69 -15.87 12.16
C VAL A 412 11.93 -15.05 11.81
N GLY A 413 12.00 -14.57 10.57
CA GLY A 413 13.07 -13.67 10.10
C GLY A 413 12.87 -12.22 10.60
N PRO A 414 13.95 -11.43 10.72
CA PRO A 414 13.96 -10.10 11.37
C PRO A 414 13.38 -8.93 10.53
N VAL A 415 12.54 -9.17 9.52
CA VAL A 415 12.08 -8.14 8.56
C VAL A 415 10.78 -7.42 8.99
N THR A 416 10.20 -7.76 10.14
CA THR A 416 8.86 -7.25 10.54
C THR A 416 8.86 -5.86 11.18
N LEU A 417 9.97 -5.42 11.77
CA LEU A 417 10.01 -4.16 12.54
C LEU A 417 9.93 -2.92 11.63
N ASP A 418 10.60 -2.91 10.48
CA ASP A 418 10.59 -1.75 9.58
C ASP A 418 9.25 -1.58 8.86
N ALA A 419 8.60 -2.69 8.49
CA ALA A 419 7.27 -2.66 7.90
C ALA A 419 6.20 -2.18 8.90
N GLN A 420 6.30 -2.62 10.17
CA GLN A 420 5.41 -2.14 11.24
C GLN A 420 5.65 -0.67 11.56
N ALA A 421 6.91 -0.23 11.66
CA ALA A 421 7.24 1.19 11.87
C ALA A 421 6.73 2.07 10.72
N GLY A 422 6.86 1.59 9.48
CA GLY A 422 6.32 2.24 8.29
C GLY A 422 4.82 2.48 8.37
N ALA A 423 4.05 1.45 8.74
CA ALA A 423 2.59 1.54 8.88
C ALA A 423 2.17 2.53 9.98
N ILE A 424 2.90 2.57 11.10
CA ILE A 424 2.65 3.51 12.20
C ILE A 424 2.93 4.95 11.74
N PHE A 425 4.03 5.18 11.01
CA PHE A 425 4.33 6.50 10.48
C PHE A 425 3.29 6.98 9.46
N ASP A 426 2.72 6.08 8.66
CA ASP A 426 1.63 6.43 7.74
C ASP A 426 0.35 6.79 8.49
N THR A 427 -0.03 6.01 9.52
CA THR A 427 -1.21 6.35 10.34
C THR A 427 -1.01 7.70 11.04
N LEU A 428 0.17 7.97 11.59
CA LEU A 428 0.49 9.25 12.25
C LEU A 428 0.52 10.43 11.27
N ALA A 429 1.06 10.23 10.06
CA ALA A 429 1.11 11.26 9.02
C ALA A 429 -0.28 11.63 8.51
N ASN A 430 -1.19 10.65 8.42
CA ASN A 430 -2.55 10.83 7.90
C ASN A 430 -3.59 11.23 8.98
N ILE A 431 -3.17 11.45 10.23
CA ILE A 431 -4.07 11.93 11.30
C ILE A 431 -4.83 13.18 10.82
N ASN A 432 -6.16 13.11 10.94
CA ASN A 432 -7.13 14.15 10.57
C ASN A 432 -7.25 14.44 9.06
N ILE A 433 -6.35 13.94 8.21
CA ILE A 433 -6.43 14.18 6.75
C ILE A 433 -7.59 13.38 6.15
N GLU A 434 -7.73 12.11 6.51
CA GLU A 434 -8.78 11.23 5.98
C GLU A 434 -10.18 11.71 6.40
N GLU A 435 -10.34 12.14 7.64
CA GLU A 435 -11.61 12.67 8.14
C GLU A 435 -11.97 14.00 7.47
N GLU A 436 -11.01 14.92 7.33
CA GLU A 436 -11.22 16.17 6.60
C GLU A 436 -11.51 15.92 5.11
N GLN A 437 -10.85 14.94 4.49
CA GLN A 437 -11.11 14.53 3.12
C GLN A 437 -12.52 13.96 2.98
N ARG A 438 -12.93 13.09 3.90
CA ARG A 438 -14.30 12.56 3.95
C ARG A 438 -15.32 13.68 4.07
N ILE A 439 -15.03 14.72 4.86
CA ILE A 439 -15.90 15.89 5.03
C ILE A 439 -15.93 16.76 3.75
N LEU A 440 -14.82 16.85 3.00
CA LEU A 440 -14.76 17.52 1.70
C LEU A 440 -15.56 16.75 0.63
N ASP A 441 -15.47 15.42 0.64
CA ASP A 441 -16.14 14.52 -0.31
C ASP A 441 -17.62 14.28 0.03
N GLN A 442 -18.04 14.54 1.27
CA GLN A 442 -19.40 14.32 1.70
C GLN A 442 -20.36 15.24 0.93
N ALA A 443 -21.40 14.63 0.35
CA ALA A 443 -22.38 15.34 -0.47
C ALA A 443 -22.98 16.54 0.26
N ALA A 444 -23.11 17.64 -0.48
CA ALA A 444 -23.63 18.91 -0.04
C ALA A 444 -24.97 18.78 0.70
N GLY A 445 -24.95 18.95 2.03
CA GLY A 445 -26.14 18.93 2.88
C GLY A 445 -26.06 18.02 4.11
N ALA A 446 -25.03 17.17 4.23
CA ALA A 446 -24.79 16.43 5.46
C ALA A 446 -24.45 17.41 6.61
N PRO A 447 -25.16 17.34 7.76
CA PRO A 447 -24.87 18.20 8.91
C PRO A 447 -23.52 17.82 9.50
N THR A 448 -22.46 18.51 9.07
CA THR A 448 -21.12 18.39 9.63
C THR A 448 -20.92 19.47 10.68
N THR A 449 -20.88 19.04 11.94
CA THR A 449 -20.61 19.91 13.08
C THR A 449 -19.17 20.44 12.99
N GLU A 450 -18.98 21.75 13.18
CA GLU A 450 -17.63 22.32 13.24
C GLU A 450 -16.84 21.68 14.39
N PRO A 451 -15.57 21.29 14.20
CA PRO A 451 -14.76 20.76 15.27
C PRO A 451 -14.66 21.79 16.42
N GLY A 452 -15.00 21.33 17.62
CA GLY A 452 -14.93 22.17 18.83
C GLY A 452 -13.52 22.67 19.10
N LEU A 453 -13.40 23.76 19.86
CA LEU A 453 -12.11 24.37 20.22
C LEU A 453 -11.15 23.38 20.91
N GLY A 454 -11.67 22.51 21.77
CA GLY A 454 -10.89 21.44 22.40
C GLY A 454 -10.31 20.45 21.39
N HIS A 455 -11.08 20.05 20.37
CA HIS A 455 -10.58 19.19 19.30
C HIS A 455 -9.49 19.91 18.50
N LYS A 456 -9.69 21.18 18.14
CA LYS A 456 -8.68 21.97 17.43
C LYS A 456 -7.35 22.08 18.22
N ILE A 457 -7.42 22.33 19.53
CA ILE A 457 -6.22 22.40 20.40
C ILE A 457 -5.53 21.04 20.46
N TRP A 458 -6.29 19.97 20.66
CA TRP A 458 -5.73 18.63 20.77
C TRP A 458 -5.10 18.16 19.46
N THR A 459 -5.79 18.37 18.34
CA THR A 459 -5.26 18.08 17.00
C THR A 459 -4.03 18.92 16.70
N PHE A 460 -4.01 20.21 17.05
CA PHE A 460 -2.82 21.04 16.91
C PHE A 460 -1.63 20.49 17.71
N LEU A 461 -1.82 20.13 18.98
CA LEU A 461 -0.76 19.56 19.82
C LEU A 461 -0.27 18.21 19.29
N ALA A 462 -1.19 17.33 18.87
CA ALA A 462 -0.86 16.04 18.29
C ALA A 462 -0.03 16.22 17.00
N LEU A 463 -0.46 17.11 16.11
CA LEU A 463 0.26 17.40 14.87
C LEU A 463 1.60 18.07 15.13
N PHE A 464 1.68 19.02 16.06
CA PHE A 464 2.94 19.65 16.44
C PHE A 464 3.95 18.61 16.93
N LEU A 465 3.52 17.67 17.78
CA LEU A 465 4.40 16.61 18.29
C LEU A 465 4.81 15.60 17.21
N THR A 466 3.89 15.19 16.33
CA THR A 466 4.20 14.19 15.29
C THR A 466 5.05 14.78 14.16
N THR A 467 4.86 16.06 13.83
CA THR A 467 5.62 16.75 12.78
C THR A 467 7.05 17.11 13.17
N LEU A 468 7.43 17.02 14.45
CA LEU A 468 8.83 17.10 14.88
C LEU A 468 9.69 15.98 14.28
N HIS A 469 9.10 14.84 13.89
CA HIS A 469 9.81 13.75 13.24
C HIS A 469 9.90 13.96 11.71
N PRO A 470 11.12 14.04 11.12
CA PRO A 470 11.28 14.39 9.70
C PRO A 470 10.54 13.45 8.73
N ALA A 471 10.50 12.15 9.02
CA ALA A 471 9.81 11.18 8.17
C ALA A 471 8.28 11.37 8.18
N ILE A 472 7.70 11.69 9.33
CA ILE A 472 6.26 11.93 9.47
C ILE A 472 5.90 13.24 8.78
N TRP A 473 6.72 14.28 8.97
CA TRP A 473 6.59 15.56 8.29
C TRP A 473 6.57 15.43 6.77
N ASN A 474 7.52 14.71 6.20
CA ASN A 474 7.59 14.50 4.74
C ASN A 474 6.36 13.78 4.20
N ARG A 475 5.93 12.69 4.86
CA ARG A 475 4.73 11.94 4.46
C ARG A 475 3.47 12.80 4.57
N ARG A 476 3.34 13.56 5.66
CA ARG A 476 2.21 14.47 5.87
C ARG A 476 2.16 15.57 4.81
N ARG A 477 3.30 16.17 4.43
CA ARG A 477 3.35 17.17 3.35
C ARG A 477 2.86 16.62 2.03
N VAL A 478 3.27 15.42 1.65
CA VAL A 478 2.80 14.76 0.42
C VAL A 478 1.29 14.53 0.47
N ALA A 479 0.75 14.07 1.60
CA ALA A 479 -0.69 13.86 1.78
C ALA A 479 -1.47 15.19 1.67
N LEU A 480 -0.99 16.26 2.30
CA LEU A 480 -1.59 17.61 2.19
C LEU A 480 -1.55 18.12 0.75
N ARG A 481 -0.42 17.99 0.05
CA ARG A 481 -0.27 18.37 -1.37
C ARG A 481 -1.30 17.68 -2.27
N ARG A 482 -1.48 16.37 -2.10
CA ARG A 482 -2.47 15.60 -2.87
C ARG A 482 -3.89 16.14 -2.65
N ARG A 483 -4.28 16.33 -1.39
CA ARG A 483 -5.60 16.88 -1.05
C ARG A 483 -5.81 18.28 -1.60
N GLU A 484 -4.86 19.17 -1.36
CA GLU A 484 -4.96 20.56 -1.80
C GLU A 484 -4.90 20.71 -3.32
N GLY A 485 -4.19 19.81 -4.00
CA GLY A 485 -4.21 19.69 -5.47
C GLY A 485 -5.63 19.44 -5.99
N VAL A 486 -6.39 18.55 -5.35
CA VAL A 486 -7.80 18.29 -5.69
C VAL A 486 -8.68 19.52 -5.42
N VAL A 487 -8.48 20.20 -4.29
CA VAL A 487 -9.23 21.42 -3.96
C VAL A 487 -8.96 22.53 -4.97
N ARG A 488 -7.71 22.69 -5.43
CA ARG A 488 -7.35 23.70 -6.43
C ARG A 488 -7.90 23.34 -7.81
N THR A 489 -7.85 22.08 -8.25
CA THR A 489 -8.47 21.68 -9.51
C THR A 489 -9.98 21.89 -9.48
N GLU A 490 -10.66 21.54 -8.38
CA GLU A 490 -12.08 21.83 -8.19
C GLU A 490 -12.36 23.34 -8.27
N ALA A 491 -11.56 24.16 -7.56
CA ALA A 491 -11.71 25.61 -7.57
C ALA A 491 -11.45 26.22 -8.96
N ASN A 492 -10.46 25.69 -9.70
CA ASN A 492 -10.14 26.13 -11.05
C ASN A 492 -11.29 25.81 -12.02
N VAL A 493 -11.84 24.60 -11.97
CA VAL A 493 -13.01 24.23 -12.79
C VAL A 493 -14.23 25.10 -12.44
N ARG A 494 -14.44 25.38 -11.15
CA ARG A 494 -15.54 26.23 -10.68
C ARG A 494 -15.41 27.70 -11.12
N ASN A 495 -14.18 28.23 -11.09
CA ASN A 495 -13.87 29.63 -11.37
C ASN A 495 -13.49 29.89 -12.84
N ALA A 496 -13.33 28.85 -13.66
CA ALA A 496 -13.02 29.00 -15.08
C ALA A 496 -14.04 29.92 -15.77
N PRO A 497 -13.61 30.85 -16.64
CA PRO A 497 -14.55 31.66 -17.40
C PRO A 497 -15.44 30.72 -18.25
N PRO A 498 -16.73 31.05 -18.42
CA PRO A 498 -17.58 30.29 -19.31
C PRO A 498 -16.95 30.27 -20.71
N PRO A 499 -17.05 29.14 -21.45
CA PRO A 499 -16.55 29.10 -22.81
C PRO A 499 -17.20 30.23 -23.61
N THR A 500 -16.39 31.04 -24.29
CA THR A 500 -16.87 32.10 -25.18
C THR A 500 -17.67 31.46 -26.30
N VAL A 501 -19.00 31.59 -26.21
CA VAL A 501 -19.91 31.25 -27.30
C VAL A 501 -19.87 32.43 -28.27
N GLU A 502 -19.50 32.18 -29.53
CA GLU A 502 -19.57 33.21 -30.57
C GLU A 502 -21.01 33.76 -30.63
N GLU A 503 -21.14 35.08 -30.62
CA GLU A 503 -22.41 35.77 -30.56
C GLU A 503 -23.29 35.35 -31.76
N GLY A 504 -24.27 34.47 -31.51
CA GLY A 504 -25.18 33.91 -32.52
C GLY A 504 -25.03 32.42 -32.83
N ALA A 505 -24.03 31.73 -32.29
CA ALA A 505 -23.90 30.28 -32.38
C ALA A 505 -24.59 29.58 -31.18
N GLU A 506 -25.38 28.53 -31.43
CA GLU A 506 -25.91 27.71 -30.34
C GLU A 506 -24.76 26.97 -29.64
N PRO A 507 -24.73 26.94 -28.29
CA PRO A 507 -23.69 26.26 -27.55
C PRO A 507 -23.72 24.76 -27.85
N THR A 508 -22.54 24.19 -28.12
CA THR A 508 -22.42 22.75 -28.39
C THR A 508 -22.89 21.94 -27.17
N PRO A 509 -23.37 20.69 -27.35
CA PRO A 509 -23.80 19.85 -26.22
C PRO A 509 -22.70 19.66 -25.17
N GLU A 510 -21.43 19.69 -25.59
CA GLU A 510 -20.27 19.63 -24.70
C GLU A 510 -20.11 20.91 -23.86
N GLN A 511 -20.30 22.09 -24.47
CA GLN A 511 -20.29 23.36 -23.74
C GLN A 511 -21.43 23.41 -22.72
N ASN A 512 -22.63 22.97 -23.10
CA ASN A 512 -23.76 22.88 -22.18
C ASN A 512 -23.48 21.93 -21.00
N ALA A 513 -22.87 20.77 -21.25
CA ALA A 513 -22.49 19.84 -20.18
C ALA A 513 -21.41 20.42 -19.25
N ALA A 514 -20.44 21.16 -19.81
CA ALA A 514 -19.41 21.84 -19.02
C ALA A 514 -20.00 22.96 -18.14
N ILE A 515 -20.93 23.76 -18.69
CA ILE A 515 -21.66 24.80 -17.95
C ILE A 515 -22.49 24.16 -16.82
N GLN A 516 -23.25 23.10 -17.10
CA GLN A 516 -24.03 22.39 -16.07
C GLN A 516 -23.15 21.83 -14.96
N ARG A 517 -22.02 21.19 -15.31
CA ARG A 517 -21.05 20.69 -14.32
C ARG A 517 -20.48 21.83 -13.48
N GLN A 518 -20.20 22.98 -14.08
CA GLN A 518 -19.70 24.15 -13.37
C GLN A 518 -20.74 24.73 -12.41
N GLU A 519 -21.99 24.84 -12.84
CA GLU A 519 -23.11 25.27 -11.99
C GLU A 519 -23.34 24.31 -10.84
N GLU A 520 -23.26 23.00 -11.09
CA GLU A 520 -23.36 21.98 -10.06
C GLU A 520 -22.24 22.14 -9.02
N LEU A 521 -20.99 22.32 -9.44
CA LEU A 521 -19.87 22.57 -8.52
C LEU A 521 -20.04 23.87 -7.72
N ARG A 522 -20.57 24.94 -8.33
CA ARG A 522 -20.88 26.19 -7.63
C ARG A 522 -21.99 25.98 -6.60
N ALA A 523 -23.05 25.26 -6.96
CA ALA A 523 -24.15 24.94 -6.06
C ALA A 523 -23.71 24.02 -4.91
N GLN A 524 -22.89 23.01 -5.20
CA GLN A 524 -22.28 22.13 -4.20
C GLN A 524 -21.41 22.95 -3.23
N HIS A 525 -20.52 23.81 -3.75
CA HIS A 525 -19.68 24.66 -2.93
C HIS A 525 -20.49 25.62 -2.04
N ALA A 526 -21.56 26.24 -2.58
CA ALA A 526 -22.43 27.14 -1.83
C ALA A 526 -23.15 26.43 -0.66
N ARG A 527 -23.44 25.13 -0.79
CA ARG A 527 -24.05 24.30 0.24
C ARG A 527 -23.05 23.79 1.30
N ARG A 528 -21.74 23.87 1.06
CA ARG A 528 -20.73 23.44 2.05
C ARG A 528 -20.76 24.36 3.29
N PRO A 529 -20.51 23.84 4.49
CA PRO A 529 -20.34 24.65 5.69
C PRO A 529 -19.34 25.80 5.52
N ARG A 530 -19.60 26.94 6.17
CA ARG A 530 -18.77 28.15 6.05
C ARG A 530 -17.29 27.93 6.39
N TRP A 531 -16.98 27.06 7.34
CA TRP A 531 -15.58 26.79 7.72
C TRP A 531 -14.83 26.04 6.61
N ILE A 532 -15.50 25.16 5.87
CA ILE A 532 -14.94 24.47 4.70
C ILE A 532 -14.71 25.47 3.56
N GLN A 533 -15.68 26.34 3.29
CA GLN A 533 -15.53 27.38 2.27
C GLN A 533 -14.33 28.29 2.56
N ARG A 534 -14.13 28.69 3.83
CA ARG A 534 -12.93 29.45 4.24
C ARG A 534 -11.65 28.66 4.08
N TYR A 535 -11.66 27.36 4.38
CA TYR A 535 -10.51 26.49 4.16
C TYR A 535 -10.15 26.43 2.67
N MET A 536 -11.11 26.12 1.79
CA MET A 536 -10.89 26.08 0.34
C MET A 536 -10.41 27.42 -0.21
N ALA A 537 -10.99 28.54 0.26
CA ALA A 537 -10.55 29.87 -0.14
C ALA A 537 -9.09 30.16 0.24
N ARG A 538 -8.65 29.73 1.43
CA ARG A 538 -7.24 29.84 1.84
C ARG A 538 -6.32 29.00 0.97
N VAL A 539 -6.67 27.74 0.72
CA VAL A 539 -5.87 26.83 -0.14
C VAL A 539 -5.71 27.39 -1.56
N VAL A 540 -6.73 28.07 -2.09
CA VAL A 540 -6.68 28.68 -3.42
C VAL A 540 -5.89 30.00 -3.42
N ALA A 541 -5.91 30.74 -2.31
CA ALA A 541 -5.21 32.03 -2.20
C ALA A 541 -3.73 31.91 -1.84
N GLU A 542 -3.35 30.88 -1.07
CA GLU A 542 -1.96 30.56 -0.77
C GLU A 542 -1.35 29.80 -1.94
N ASP A 543 -0.54 30.49 -2.75
CA ASP A 543 0.50 29.84 -3.53
C ASP A 543 1.48 29.17 -2.56
N TRP A 544 1.96 27.97 -2.90
CA TRP A 544 2.90 27.24 -2.05
C TRP A 544 4.12 28.12 -1.77
N VAL A 545 4.28 28.54 -0.52
CA VAL A 545 5.42 29.38 -0.08
C VAL A 545 6.77 28.71 -0.40
N ASP A 546 6.78 27.37 -0.53
CA ASP A 546 7.95 26.58 -0.89
C ASP A 546 8.31 26.63 -2.40
N ASP A 547 7.42 27.08 -3.29
CA ASP A 547 7.71 27.19 -4.74
C ASP A 547 8.35 28.55 -5.12
N SER A 548 8.51 29.45 -4.13
CA SER A 548 9.08 30.79 -4.27
C SER A 548 10.55 30.93 -3.82
N ASP A 549 11.17 29.87 -3.32
CA ASP A 549 12.61 29.77 -3.02
C ASP A 549 13.32 28.83 -4.00
#